data_AF-A0A1L4BX53-F1
#
_entry.id   AF-A0A1L4BX53-F1
#
_cell.length_a   1.000
_cell.length_b   1.000
_cell.length_c   1.000
_cell.angle_alpha   90.00
_cell.angle_beta   90.00
_cell.angle_gamma   90.00
#
_symmetry.space_group_name_H-M   'P 1'
#
loop_
_entity.id
_entity.type
_entity.pdbx_description
1 polymer ?
#
loop_
_entity_poly.entity_id
_entity_poly.type
_entity_poly.pdbx_seq_one_letter_code
_entity_poly.pdbx_strand_id
1 'polypeptide(L)'
;MQQNLTLNADVKKFVDPVKITGLNEPLFDSKKASFKVQEYFKKGFSLYAEGNRELAISLLSEPKEINATHLGLSKGASKGNGPSEEILDGVFQKITSEEFLRNSFMARPTLIPLFVPNFGADRFSDLTVNIISKELAEFTEKVCNELDIPVYLTGLCKYYDVSDGEWKQLIAKLPMGPDLKPILLVPAGLVTDKYKFSVEKFVNSVIFAYLKDEHLNRRSSLITYKEIDGVLTPVKPTNKMLKEHEILMKYKERGMFKAFALDKSLEYPHLLEQYISFIEDEKYQ
;
A
#
# COMPACT_ATOMS: atom_id res chain seq x y z
N MET A 1 -23.81 6.37 -4.91
CA MET A 1 -23.91 5.63 -6.19
C MET A 1 -23.68 4.17 -5.85
N GLN A 2 -24.73 3.33 -5.82
CA GLN A 2 -24.59 1.89 -5.56
C GLN A 2 -23.85 1.27 -6.74
N GLN A 3 -22.69 0.66 -6.50
CA GLN A 3 -21.95 -0.10 -7.52
C GLN A 3 -22.31 -1.58 -7.36
N ASN A 4 -22.84 -2.18 -8.42
CA ASN A 4 -23.20 -3.59 -8.47
C ASN A 4 -21.94 -4.43 -8.71
N LEU A 5 -21.70 -5.44 -7.87
CA LEU A 5 -20.66 -6.44 -8.10
C LEU A 5 -21.03 -7.26 -9.34
N THR A 6 -20.09 -7.46 -10.26
CA THR A 6 -20.32 -8.35 -11.42
C THR A 6 -19.76 -9.72 -11.07
N LEU A 7 -20.62 -10.73 -10.88
CA LEU A 7 -20.18 -12.06 -10.43
C LEU A 7 -19.44 -12.88 -11.50
N ASN A 8 -19.43 -12.41 -12.75
CA ASN A 8 -18.89 -13.14 -13.90
C ASN A 8 -17.50 -12.66 -14.35
N ALA A 9 -16.97 -11.58 -13.77
CA ALA A 9 -15.66 -11.03 -14.11
C ALA A 9 -15.11 -10.17 -12.97
N ASP A 10 -13.81 -10.26 -12.68
CA ASP A 10 -13.23 -9.41 -11.64
C ASP A 10 -13.20 -7.95 -12.11
N VAL A 11 -13.53 -7.06 -11.19
CA VAL A 11 -13.48 -5.62 -11.43
C VAL A 11 -12.13 -5.11 -10.97
N LYS A 12 -11.42 -4.39 -11.85
CA LYS A 12 -10.12 -3.78 -11.53
C LYS A 12 -10.31 -2.65 -10.51
N LYS A 13 -10.25 -3.02 -9.24
CA LYS A 13 -10.49 -2.19 -8.08
C LYS A 13 -9.59 -2.69 -6.94
N PHE A 14 -9.26 -1.79 -6.03
CA PHE A 14 -8.39 -2.04 -4.89
C PHE A 14 -9.09 -1.64 -3.60
N VAL A 15 -8.80 -2.33 -2.51
CA VAL A 15 -9.19 -1.96 -1.16
C VAL A 15 -8.14 -1.01 -0.60
N ASP A 16 -8.55 0.21 -0.25
CA ASP A 16 -7.65 1.24 0.28
C ASP A 16 -7.73 1.27 1.82
N PRO A 17 -6.67 0.87 2.55
CA PRO A 17 -6.70 0.87 4.00
C PRO A 17 -6.83 2.28 4.60
N VAL A 18 -6.45 3.34 3.88
CA VAL A 18 -6.65 4.73 4.34
C VAL A 18 -8.14 5.03 4.51
N LYS A 19 -8.97 4.50 3.61
CA LYS A 19 -10.41 4.73 3.62
C LYS A 19 -11.12 4.03 4.77
N ILE A 20 -10.48 3.04 5.42
CA ILE A 20 -11.10 2.31 6.54
C ILE A 20 -11.41 3.27 7.68
N THR A 21 -10.45 4.11 8.10
CA THR A 21 -10.61 4.98 9.27
C THR A 21 -11.74 6.01 9.11
N GLY A 22 -11.99 6.49 7.89
CA GLY A 22 -13.05 7.45 7.58
C GLY A 22 -14.36 6.83 7.09
N LEU A 23 -14.46 5.50 7.00
CA LEU A 23 -15.64 4.84 6.46
C LEU A 23 -16.82 4.94 7.44
N ASN A 24 -17.89 5.59 6.98
CA ASN A 24 -19.19 5.58 7.62
C ASN A 24 -20.11 4.52 6.97
N GLU A 25 -19.98 3.27 7.41
CA GLU A 25 -20.81 2.14 6.97
C GLU A 25 -21.32 1.40 8.22
N PRO A 26 -22.61 1.53 8.60
CA PRO A 26 -23.14 0.99 9.85
C PRO A 26 -22.96 -0.52 10.03
N LEU A 27 -22.94 -1.30 8.95
CA LEU A 27 -22.83 -2.76 9.02
C LEU A 27 -21.37 -3.23 9.17
N PHE A 28 -20.41 -2.38 8.82
CA PHE A 28 -18.99 -2.69 8.82
C PHE A 28 -18.27 -2.01 10.01
N ASP A 29 -17.61 -2.81 10.84
CA ASP A 29 -16.83 -2.28 11.98
C ASP A 29 -15.49 -1.71 11.50
N SER A 30 -15.53 -0.47 11.00
CA SER A 30 -14.38 0.24 10.46
C SER A 30 -13.29 0.47 11.50
N LYS A 31 -13.65 0.67 12.77
CA LYS A 31 -12.69 0.87 13.86
C LYS A 31 -11.89 -0.40 14.12
N LYS A 32 -12.57 -1.55 14.22
CA LYS A 32 -11.93 -2.86 14.42
C LYS A 32 -11.03 -3.24 13.23
N ALA A 33 -11.51 -3.02 12.00
CA ALA A 33 -10.72 -3.25 10.80
C ALA A 33 -9.46 -2.37 10.76
N SER A 34 -9.59 -1.07 11.04
CA SER A 34 -8.47 -0.13 11.08
C SER A 34 -7.44 -0.52 12.14
N PHE A 35 -7.90 -0.87 13.34
CA PHE A 35 -7.03 -1.32 14.43
C PHE A 35 -6.26 -2.59 14.06
N LYS A 36 -6.93 -3.57 13.44
CA LYS A 36 -6.28 -4.82 13.03
C LYS A 36 -5.18 -4.58 12.00
N VAL A 37 -5.41 -3.70 11.02
CA VAL A 37 -4.38 -3.31 10.04
C VAL A 37 -3.18 -2.69 10.76
N GLN A 38 -3.39 -1.76 11.68
CA GLN A 38 -2.30 -1.14 12.43
C GLN A 38 -1.49 -2.15 13.26
N GLU A 39 -2.17 -3.01 14.04
CA GLU A 39 -1.49 -3.99 14.88
C GLU A 39 -0.76 -5.06 14.08
N TYR A 40 -1.26 -5.45 12.90
CA TYR A 40 -0.56 -6.36 12.00
C TYR A 40 0.81 -5.79 11.58
N PHE A 41 0.83 -4.55 11.09
CA PHE A 41 2.08 -3.93 10.65
C PHE A 41 3.02 -3.64 11.80
N LYS A 42 2.48 -3.15 12.93
CA LYS A 42 3.25 -2.94 14.15
C LYS A 42 3.93 -4.22 14.62
N LYS A 43 3.21 -5.36 14.64
CA LYS A 43 3.79 -6.68 14.97
C LYS A 43 4.92 -7.05 14.01
N GLY A 44 4.72 -6.89 12.70
CA GLY A 44 5.75 -7.14 11.69
C GLY A 44 7.02 -6.30 11.91
N PHE A 45 6.86 -5.00 12.13
CA PHE A 45 7.98 -4.09 12.40
C PHE A 45 8.68 -4.40 13.73
N SER A 46 7.94 -4.71 14.80
CA SER A 46 8.51 -5.09 16.10
C SER A 46 9.32 -6.38 16.01
N LEU A 47 8.78 -7.42 15.39
CA LEU A 47 9.52 -8.68 15.16
C LEU A 47 10.83 -8.41 14.44
N TYR A 48 10.77 -7.59 13.39
CA TYR A 48 11.96 -7.27 12.62
C TYR A 48 12.98 -6.46 13.43
N ALA A 49 12.54 -5.44 14.18
CA ALA A 49 13.41 -4.61 15.03
C ALA A 49 14.05 -5.39 16.20
N GLU A 50 13.38 -6.42 16.69
CA GLU A 50 13.88 -7.32 17.75
C GLU A 50 14.83 -8.40 17.22
N GLY A 51 15.12 -8.44 15.93
CA GLY A 51 15.98 -9.45 15.30
C GLY A 51 15.26 -10.76 14.96
N ASN A 52 13.94 -10.85 15.18
CA ASN A 52 13.09 -12.00 14.86
C ASN A 52 12.69 -12.00 13.37
N ARG A 53 13.69 -11.91 12.49
CA ARG A 53 13.53 -11.73 11.04
C ARG A 53 12.68 -12.82 10.39
N GLU A 54 12.96 -14.09 10.68
CA GLU A 54 12.25 -15.23 10.09
C GLU A 54 10.75 -15.18 10.42
N LEU A 55 10.39 -14.82 11.66
CA LEU A 55 9.01 -14.65 12.09
C LEU A 55 8.34 -13.46 11.39
N ALA A 56 9.05 -12.34 11.22
CA ALA A 56 8.53 -11.19 10.48
C ALA A 56 8.24 -11.55 9.02
N ILE A 57 9.16 -12.24 8.34
CA ILE A 57 8.99 -12.68 6.95
C ILE A 57 7.84 -13.68 6.83
N SER A 58 7.74 -14.64 7.75
CA SER A 58 6.64 -15.60 7.80
C SER A 58 5.28 -14.89 7.92
N LEU A 59 5.17 -13.94 8.86
CA LEU A 59 3.96 -13.15 9.07
C LEU A 59 3.53 -12.35 7.82
N LEU A 60 4.52 -11.77 7.12
CA LEU A 60 4.32 -10.91 5.94
C LEU A 60 4.08 -11.68 4.65
N SER A 61 4.49 -12.96 4.60
CA SER A 61 4.41 -13.81 3.39
C SER A 61 3.20 -14.74 3.38
N GLU A 62 2.52 -14.93 4.51
CA GLU A 62 1.32 -15.77 4.63
C GLU A 62 0.10 -15.32 3.78
N PRO A 63 -0.22 -14.01 3.63
CA PRO A 63 -1.37 -13.53 2.87
C PRO A 63 -1.43 -14.07 1.43
N LYS A 64 -2.60 -14.56 1.01
CA LYS A 64 -2.85 -15.07 -0.35
C LYS A 64 -4.02 -14.34 -0.99
N GLU A 65 -4.05 -14.24 -2.31
CA GLU A 65 -5.18 -13.64 -3.03
C GLU A 65 -6.52 -14.30 -2.63
N ILE A 66 -7.54 -13.48 -2.33
CA ILE A 66 -8.88 -13.94 -1.93
C ILE A 66 -9.84 -13.71 -3.10
N ASN A 67 -10.01 -14.74 -3.93
CA ASN A 67 -10.86 -14.72 -5.13
C ASN A 67 -12.34 -14.42 -4.84
N ALA A 68 -12.83 -14.69 -3.62
CA ALA A 68 -14.22 -14.48 -3.24
C ALA A 68 -14.66 -13.01 -3.28
N THR A 69 -13.73 -12.06 -3.31
CA THR A 69 -14.05 -10.62 -3.43
C THR A 69 -14.38 -10.19 -4.85
N HIS A 70 -13.97 -10.94 -5.87
CA HIS A 70 -14.03 -10.53 -7.28
C HIS A 70 -13.40 -9.14 -7.55
N LEU A 71 -12.47 -8.72 -6.69
CA LEU A 71 -11.66 -7.52 -6.86
C LEU A 71 -10.26 -7.95 -7.30
N GLY A 72 -9.71 -7.29 -8.33
CA GLY A 72 -8.34 -7.54 -8.75
C GLY A 72 -8.12 -7.43 -10.25
N LEU A 73 -6.89 -7.73 -10.67
CA LEU A 73 -6.49 -7.78 -12.08
C LEU A 73 -6.85 -9.14 -12.70
N SER A 74 -8.10 -9.32 -13.17
CA SER A 74 -8.45 -10.53 -13.93
C SER A 74 -7.85 -10.54 -15.35
N LYS A 75 -6.73 -11.24 -15.50
CA LYS A 75 -6.41 -12.24 -16.56
C LYS A 75 -4.90 -12.51 -16.54
N GLY A 76 -4.54 -13.55 -15.81
CA GLY A 76 -3.21 -14.13 -15.81
C GLY A 76 -2.78 -14.39 -14.38
N ALA A 77 -2.47 -15.65 -14.06
CA ALA A 77 -1.75 -16.00 -12.85
C ALA A 77 -0.64 -14.97 -12.66
N SER A 78 -0.67 -14.25 -11.55
CA SER A 78 0.41 -13.37 -11.14
C SER A 78 1.69 -14.19 -11.16
N LYS A 79 2.44 -14.13 -12.28
CA LYS A 79 3.86 -14.49 -12.34
C LYS A 79 4.69 -13.41 -11.61
N GLY A 80 4.10 -12.78 -10.60
CA GLY A 80 4.73 -11.79 -9.77
C GLY A 80 5.48 -12.51 -8.68
N ASN A 81 6.77 -12.78 -8.92
CA ASN A 81 7.71 -13.02 -7.83
C ASN A 81 7.47 -11.92 -6.80
N GLY A 82 7.08 -12.30 -5.58
CA GLY A 82 7.02 -11.36 -4.45
C GLY A 82 8.36 -10.64 -4.32
N PRO A 83 8.44 -9.57 -3.50
CA PRO A 83 9.77 -9.17 -3.04
C PRO A 83 10.47 -10.42 -2.50
N SER A 84 11.69 -10.70 -2.97
CA SER A 84 12.45 -11.80 -2.41
C SER A 84 12.68 -11.54 -0.93
N GLU A 85 12.94 -12.60 -0.17
CA GLU A 85 13.29 -12.48 1.24
C GLU A 85 14.43 -11.49 1.46
N GLU A 86 15.45 -11.48 0.59
CA GLU A 86 16.56 -10.52 0.68
C GLU A 86 16.11 -9.08 0.41
N ILE A 87 15.17 -8.87 -0.50
CA ILE A 87 14.63 -7.54 -0.78
C ILE A 87 13.82 -7.02 0.41
N LEU A 88 12.94 -7.86 0.97
CA LEU A 88 12.17 -7.49 2.16
C LEU A 88 13.14 -7.11 3.28
N ASP A 89 14.10 -7.98 3.55
CA ASP A 89 15.10 -7.76 4.57
C ASP A 89 15.86 -6.45 4.38
N GLY A 90 16.45 -6.19 3.22
CA GLY A 90 17.20 -4.95 3.00
C GLY A 90 16.36 -3.69 3.19
N VAL A 91 15.06 -3.74 2.86
CA VAL A 91 14.15 -2.61 3.07
C VAL A 91 13.76 -2.47 4.54
N PHE A 92 13.37 -3.56 5.21
CA PHE A 92 13.00 -3.52 6.61
C PHE A 92 14.19 -3.10 7.48
N GLN A 93 15.41 -3.58 7.19
CA GLN A 93 16.64 -3.17 7.89
C GLN A 93 16.83 -1.65 7.84
N LYS A 94 16.70 -1.04 6.66
CA LYS A 94 16.79 0.42 6.48
C LYS A 94 15.68 1.18 7.20
N ILE A 95 14.45 0.64 7.20
CA ILE A 95 13.31 1.27 7.87
C ILE A 95 13.48 1.22 9.39
N THR A 96 13.94 0.10 9.94
CA THR A 96 14.05 -0.10 11.38
C THR A 96 15.31 0.50 11.98
N SER A 97 16.35 0.76 11.18
CA SER A 97 17.61 1.37 11.64
C SER A 97 17.45 2.83 12.04
N GLU A 98 16.54 3.56 11.39
CA GLU A 98 16.26 4.97 11.71
C GLU A 98 14.98 5.12 12.53
N GLU A 99 15.05 5.83 13.66
CA GLU A 99 13.91 6.05 14.54
C GLU A 99 12.75 6.77 13.84
N PHE A 100 13.07 7.80 13.04
CA PHE A 100 12.07 8.56 12.29
C PHE A 100 11.28 7.66 11.31
N LEU A 101 11.95 6.81 10.54
CA LEU A 101 11.29 5.91 9.60
C LEU A 101 10.51 4.84 10.36
N ARG A 102 11.11 4.21 11.37
CA ARG A 102 10.42 3.20 12.19
C ARG A 102 9.10 3.73 12.74
N ASN A 103 9.12 4.92 13.36
CA ASN A 103 7.93 5.55 13.92
C ASN A 103 6.91 5.92 12.83
N SER A 104 7.39 6.44 11.69
CA SER A 104 6.52 6.80 10.56
C SER A 104 5.79 5.58 9.99
N PHE A 105 6.48 4.45 9.79
CA PHE A 105 5.89 3.23 9.24
C PHE A 105 5.00 2.49 10.24
N MET A 106 5.37 2.45 11.52
CA MET A 106 4.50 1.89 12.57
C MET A 106 3.17 2.63 12.66
N ALA A 107 3.20 3.96 12.49
CA ALA A 107 1.97 4.76 12.45
C ALA A 107 1.23 4.63 11.11
N ARG A 108 1.95 4.39 10.00
CA ARG A 108 1.42 4.51 8.63
C ARG A 108 1.86 3.36 7.74
N PRO A 109 1.11 2.25 7.73
CA PRO A 109 1.35 1.15 6.80
C PRO A 109 1.29 1.51 5.32
N THR A 110 0.62 2.60 4.98
CA THR A 110 0.46 3.14 3.62
C THR A 110 1.78 3.57 2.98
N LEU A 111 2.84 3.67 3.78
CA LEU A 111 4.20 3.92 3.31
C LEU A 111 4.84 2.68 2.67
N ILE A 112 4.42 1.47 3.04
CA ILE A 112 5.05 0.22 2.57
C ILE A 112 5.07 0.12 1.03
N PRO A 113 3.96 0.40 0.30
CA PRO A 113 3.98 0.41 -1.16
C PRO A 113 4.93 1.44 -1.77
N LEU A 114 5.37 2.46 -1.03
CA LEU A 114 6.33 3.45 -1.54
C LEU A 114 7.77 2.93 -1.55
N PHE A 115 8.11 1.99 -0.66
CA PHE A 115 9.50 1.63 -0.38
C PHE A 115 9.85 0.17 -0.64
N VAL A 116 8.89 -0.76 -0.55
CA VAL A 116 9.16 -2.19 -0.78
C VAL A 116 9.08 -2.52 -2.29
N PRO A 117 10.16 -2.94 -2.96
CA PRO A 117 10.14 -3.37 -4.36
C PRO A 117 9.12 -4.49 -4.60
N ASN A 118 8.55 -4.58 -5.80
CA ASN A 118 7.51 -5.56 -6.16
C ASN A 118 6.25 -5.57 -5.26
N PHE A 119 6.12 -4.64 -4.31
CA PHE A 119 4.96 -4.47 -3.45
C PHE A 119 4.13 -3.26 -3.91
N GLY A 120 3.24 -3.50 -4.87
CA GLY A 120 2.41 -2.45 -5.48
C GLY A 120 1.05 -2.29 -4.84
N ALA A 121 0.17 -1.52 -5.51
CA ALA A 121 -1.17 -1.27 -5.02
C ALA A 121 -2.02 -2.55 -4.86
N ASP A 122 -1.87 -3.45 -5.84
CA ASP A 122 -2.50 -4.76 -5.92
C ASP A 122 -2.21 -5.61 -4.68
N ARG A 123 -0.92 -5.90 -4.42
CA ARG A 123 -0.52 -6.66 -3.22
C ARG A 123 -0.92 -6.01 -1.91
N PHE A 124 -0.91 -4.68 -1.84
CA PHE A 124 -1.35 -3.97 -0.64
C PHE A 124 -2.87 -4.08 -0.43
N SER A 125 -3.65 -4.06 -1.51
CA SER A 125 -5.08 -4.35 -1.49
C SER A 125 -5.33 -5.77 -1.00
N ASP A 126 -4.67 -6.76 -1.60
CA ASP A 126 -4.81 -8.17 -1.23
C ASP A 126 -4.45 -8.40 0.23
N LEU A 127 -3.32 -7.83 0.67
CA LEU A 127 -2.89 -7.89 2.06
C LEU A 127 -3.96 -7.29 2.99
N THR A 128 -4.46 -6.10 2.64
CA THR A 128 -5.50 -5.43 3.43
C THR A 128 -6.73 -6.32 3.53
N VAL A 129 -7.23 -6.87 2.42
CA VAL A 129 -8.37 -7.81 2.37
C VAL A 129 -8.13 -9.04 3.24
N ASN A 130 -6.93 -9.64 3.21
CA ASN A 130 -6.60 -10.79 4.06
C ASN A 130 -6.67 -10.43 5.54
N ILE A 131 -6.08 -9.30 5.93
CA ILE A 131 -6.06 -8.83 7.30
C ILE A 131 -7.51 -8.63 7.80
N ILE A 132 -8.34 -7.94 7.03
CA ILE A 132 -9.72 -7.59 7.43
C ILE A 132 -10.77 -8.62 6.99
N SER A 133 -10.36 -9.80 6.52
CA SER A 133 -11.25 -10.81 5.90
C SER A 133 -12.37 -11.25 6.84
N LYS A 134 -12.10 -11.34 8.15
CA LYS A 134 -13.11 -11.63 9.16
C LYS A 134 -14.16 -10.53 9.26
N GLU A 135 -13.75 -9.27 9.27
CA GLU A 135 -14.64 -8.11 9.32
C GLU A 135 -15.48 -7.98 8.04
N LEU A 136 -14.89 -8.31 6.88
CA LEU A 136 -15.61 -8.39 5.61
C LEU A 136 -16.64 -9.52 5.60
N ALA A 137 -16.32 -10.67 6.20
CA ALA A 137 -17.26 -11.78 6.32
C ALA A 137 -18.42 -11.45 7.26
N GLU A 138 -18.14 -10.81 8.40
CA GLU A 138 -19.15 -10.28 9.33
C GLU A 138 -20.08 -9.26 8.63
N PHE A 139 -19.52 -8.35 7.83
CA PHE A 139 -20.30 -7.41 7.00
C PHE A 139 -21.15 -8.12 5.96
N THR A 140 -20.58 -9.10 5.26
CA THR A 140 -21.28 -9.88 4.23
C THR A 140 -22.48 -10.61 4.83
N GLU A 141 -22.31 -11.29 5.97
CA GLU A 141 -23.39 -11.99 6.67
C GLU A 141 -24.52 -11.03 7.06
N LYS A 142 -24.18 -9.85 7.61
CA LYS A 142 -25.19 -8.83 7.97
C LYS A 142 -25.97 -8.33 6.76
N VAL A 143 -25.29 -7.98 5.67
CA VAL A 143 -25.94 -7.54 4.43
C VAL A 143 -26.86 -8.62 3.87
N CYS A 144 -26.41 -9.89 3.86
CA CYS A 144 -27.23 -11.00 3.40
C CYS A 144 -28.47 -11.19 4.29
N ASN A 145 -28.34 -11.08 5.60
CA ASN A 145 -29.46 -11.19 6.52
C ASN A 145 -30.50 -10.06 6.33
N GLU A 146 -30.07 -8.83 6.05
CA GLU A 146 -30.99 -7.71 5.75
C GLU A 146 -31.75 -7.89 4.43
N LEU A 147 -31.17 -8.62 3.48
CA LEU A 147 -31.72 -8.87 2.15
C LEU A 147 -32.37 -10.25 2.02
N ASP A 148 -32.52 -11.00 3.11
CA ASP A 148 -33.01 -12.38 3.14
C ASP A 148 -32.28 -13.32 2.16
N ILE A 149 -30.98 -13.10 1.97
CA ILE A 149 -30.11 -13.95 1.13
C ILE A 149 -29.55 -15.10 1.99
N PRO A 150 -29.70 -16.37 1.55
CA PRO A 150 -29.20 -17.51 2.31
C PRO A 150 -27.67 -17.53 2.39
N VAL A 151 -27.16 -17.90 3.56
CA VAL A 151 -25.73 -18.04 3.84
C VAL A 151 -25.39 -19.43 4.35
N TYR A 152 -24.17 -19.89 4.06
CA TYR A 152 -23.70 -21.24 4.39
C TYR A 152 -22.35 -21.18 5.08
N LEU A 153 -22.15 -22.06 6.07
CA LEU A 153 -20.88 -22.16 6.77
C LEU A 153 -19.81 -22.72 5.82
N THR A 154 -18.75 -21.95 5.58
CA THR A 154 -17.70 -22.29 4.62
C THR A 154 -16.33 -21.83 5.10
N GLY A 155 -15.30 -22.61 4.79
CA GLY A 155 -13.91 -22.21 4.97
C GLY A 155 -13.49 -21.29 3.83
N LEU A 156 -12.99 -20.10 4.15
CA LEU A 156 -12.68 -19.08 3.14
C LEU A 156 -11.18 -18.93 2.89
N CYS A 157 -10.47 -18.45 3.90
CA CYS A 157 -9.06 -18.08 3.84
C CYS A 157 -8.46 -18.15 5.25
N LYS A 158 -7.24 -17.63 5.43
CA LYS A 158 -6.76 -17.29 6.77
C LYS A 158 -7.10 -15.82 7.07
N TYR A 159 -7.30 -15.51 8.35
CA TYR A 159 -7.43 -14.15 8.85
C TYR A 159 -6.38 -13.88 9.93
N TYR A 160 -5.98 -12.62 10.06
CA TYR A 160 -5.07 -12.23 11.13
C TYR A 160 -5.83 -12.03 12.44
N ASP A 161 -5.42 -12.76 13.48
CA ASP A 161 -5.92 -12.63 14.83
C ASP A 161 -4.98 -11.74 15.66
N VAL A 162 -5.49 -10.59 16.11
CA VAL A 162 -4.68 -9.60 16.84
C VAL A 162 -4.28 -10.11 18.22
N SER A 163 -5.13 -10.90 18.88
CA SER A 163 -4.90 -11.36 20.25
C SER A 163 -3.71 -12.30 20.32
N ASP A 164 -3.63 -13.23 19.36
CA ASP A 164 -2.54 -14.21 19.30
C ASP A 164 -1.37 -13.71 18.42
N GLY A 165 -1.61 -12.70 17.58
CA GLY A 165 -0.61 -12.18 16.64
C GLY A 165 -0.28 -13.15 15.51
N GLU A 166 -1.24 -13.99 15.12
CA GLU A 166 -1.05 -15.11 14.19
C GLU A 166 -2.18 -15.21 13.16
N TRP A 167 -1.90 -15.92 12.07
CA TRP A 167 -2.88 -16.24 11.04
C TRP A 167 -3.67 -17.49 11.39
N LYS A 168 -5.01 -17.38 11.44
CA LYS A 168 -5.92 -18.48 11.77
C LYS A 168 -6.86 -18.81 10.61
N GLN A 169 -7.35 -20.04 10.55
CA GLN A 169 -8.35 -20.42 9.55
C GLN A 169 -9.66 -19.66 9.78
N LEU A 170 -10.16 -19.00 8.73
CA LEU A 170 -11.47 -18.36 8.73
C LEU A 170 -12.52 -19.35 8.25
N ILE A 171 -13.49 -19.62 9.11
CA ILE A 171 -14.76 -20.28 8.79
C ILE A 171 -15.85 -19.24 9.03
N ALA A 172 -16.64 -18.94 8.01
CA ALA A 172 -17.66 -17.89 8.05
C ALA A 172 -18.95 -18.34 7.35
N LYS A 173 -20.05 -17.65 7.62
CA LYS A 173 -21.31 -17.83 6.89
C LYS A 173 -21.34 -16.86 5.71
N LEU A 174 -21.30 -17.40 4.50
CA LEU A 174 -21.25 -16.59 3.27
C LEU A 174 -22.31 -17.03 2.28
N PRO A 175 -22.82 -16.12 1.44
CA PRO A 175 -23.63 -16.48 0.30
C PRO A 175 -22.77 -17.20 -0.75
N MET A 176 -23.44 -18.03 -1.55
CA MET A 176 -22.80 -18.73 -2.68
C MET A 176 -23.20 -18.05 -3.99
N GLY A 177 -22.21 -17.85 -4.87
CA GLY A 177 -22.44 -17.40 -6.23
C GLY A 177 -23.04 -18.48 -7.14
N PRO A 178 -23.38 -18.14 -8.39
CA PRO A 178 -23.93 -19.09 -9.36
C PRO A 178 -23.03 -20.30 -9.65
N ASP A 179 -21.72 -20.17 -9.42
CA ASP A 179 -20.72 -21.23 -9.59
C ASP A 179 -20.44 -22.02 -8.30
N LEU A 180 -21.29 -21.86 -7.27
CA LEU A 180 -21.18 -22.48 -5.95
C LEU A 180 -19.90 -22.08 -5.18
N LYS A 181 -19.30 -20.92 -5.51
CA LYS A 181 -18.20 -20.35 -4.75
C LYS A 181 -18.69 -19.32 -3.74
N PRO A 182 -18.01 -19.19 -2.58
CA PRO A 182 -18.37 -18.17 -1.61
C PRO A 182 -18.11 -16.77 -2.17
N ILE A 183 -19.01 -15.84 -1.86
CA ILE A 183 -18.86 -14.42 -2.17
C ILE A 183 -18.53 -13.66 -0.88
N LEU A 184 -17.51 -12.80 -0.94
CA LEU A 184 -17.12 -11.89 0.12
C LEU A 184 -17.38 -10.45 -0.34
N LEU A 185 -18.34 -9.77 0.28
CA LEU A 185 -18.67 -8.39 -0.04
C LEU A 185 -17.67 -7.43 0.60
N VAL A 186 -17.35 -6.37 -0.13
CA VAL A 186 -16.52 -5.25 0.35
C VAL A 186 -17.37 -3.98 0.36
N PRO A 187 -17.40 -3.22 1.47
CA PRO A 187 -18.08 -1.92 1.50
C PRO A 187 -17.58 -1.02 0.36
N ALA A 188 -18.51 -0.48 -0.42
CA ALA A 188 -18.17 0.31 -1.62
C ALA A 188 -17.25 1.50 -1.31
N GLY A 189 -17.37 2.08 -0.11
CA GLY A 189 -16.51 3.17 0.35
C GLY A 189 -15.03 2.80 0.51
N LEU A 190 -14.69 1.51 0.71
CA LEU A 190 -13.29 1.06 0.80
C LEU A 190 -12.63 0.90 -0.57
N VAL A 191 -13.44 0.81 -1.62
CA VAL A 191 -12.97 0.44 -2.95
C VAL A 191 -12.44 1.67 -3.69
N THR A 192 -11.36 1.53 -4.46
CA THR A 192 -10.79 2.59 -5.30
C THR A 192 -10.26 2.06 -6.62
N ASP A 193 -10.26 2.90 -7.67
CA ASP A 193 -9.62 2.58 -8.96
C ASP A 193 -8.09 2.69 -8.88
N LYS A 194 -7.61 3.58 -8.02
CA LYS A 194 -6.18 3.92 -7.86
C LYS A 194 -5.96 4.55 -6.50
N TYR A 195 -4.85 4.20 -5.85
CA TYR A 195 -4.43 4.89 -4.63
C TYR A 195 -4.05 6.34 -4.94
N LYS A 196 -4.34 7.23 -4.01
CA LYS A 196 -3.98 8.65 -4.12
C LYS A 196 -2.49 8.90 -3.87
N PHE A 197 -1.79 7.88 -3.38
CA PHE A 197 -0.36 7.82 -3.15
C PHE A 197 0.31 6.81 -4.09
N SER A 198 1.50 7.15 -4.59
CA SER A 198 2.41 6.22 -5.25
C SER A 198 3.86 6.69 -5.10
N VAL A 199 4.82 5.80 -5.32
CA VAL A 199 6.25 6.19 -5.29
C VAL A 199 6.57 7.21 -6.39
N GLU A 200 5.96 7.08 -7.56
CA GLU A 200 6.16 8.01 -8.67
C GLU A 200 5.65 9.40 -8.32
N LYS A 201 4.51 9.50 -7.63
CA LYS A 201 3.97 10.79 -7.18
C LYS A 201 4.89 11.39 -6.12
N PHE A 202 5.34 10.61 -5.14
CA PHE A 202 6.30 11.07 -4.14
C PHE A 202 7.58 11.63 -4.79
N VAL A 203 8.20 10.85 -5.67
CA VAL A 203 9.42 11.25 -6.38
C VAL A 203 9.19 12.50 -7.22
N ASN A 204 8.16 12.53 -8.05
CA ASN A 204 7.99 13.61 -9.02
C ASN A 204 7.51 14.94 -8.41
N SER A 205 6.66 14.88 -7.39
CA SER A 205 6.01 16.07 -6.83
C SER A 205 6.75 16.66 -5.64
N VAL A 206 7.45 15.82 -4.85
CA VAL A 206 8.13 16.26 -3.64
C VAL A 206 9.64 16.22 -3.83
N ILE A 207 10.21 15.03 -4.06
CA ILE A 207 11.68 14.87 -4.11
C ILE A 207 12.29 15.64 -5.27
N PHE A 208 11.73 15.54 -6.48
CA PHE A 208 12.22 16.27 -7.64
C PHE A 208 11.96 17.76 -7.56
N ALA A 209 10.91 18.22 -6.86
CA ALA A 209 10.72 19.64 -6.60
C ALA A 209 11.88 20.18 -5.74
N TYR A 210 12.20 19.47 -4.66
CA TYR A 210 13.33 19.80 -3.78
C TYR A 210 14.68 19.76 -4.51
N LEU A 211 14.98 18.68 -5.25
CA LEU A 211 16.27 18.52 -5.93
C LEU A 211 16.51 19.57 -7.02
N LYS A 212 15.46 20.04 -7.68
CA LYS A 212 15.59 21.17 -8.63
C LYS A 212 16.10 22.43 -7.95
N ASP A 213 15.61 22.71 -6.75
CA ASP A 213 16.00 23.87 -5.97
C ASP A 213 17.43 23.68 -5.43
N GLU A 214 17.75 22.49 -4.95
CA GLU A 214 19.08 22.13 -4.47
C GLU A 214 20.15 22.26 -5.56
N HIS A 215 19.91 21.74 -6.78
CA HIS A 215 20.82 21.92 -7.91
C HIS A 215 20.98 23.39 -8.33
N LEU A 216 19.90 24.19 -8.27
CA LEU A 216 19.97 25.62 -8.58
C LEU A 216 20.82 26.36 -7.55
N ASN A 217 20.60 26.09 -6.27
CA ASN A 217 21.31 26.73 -5.16
C ASN A 217 22.80 26.41 -5.20
N ARG A 218 23.16 25.16 -5.49
CA ARG A 218 24.56 24.71 -5.58
C ARG A 218 25.22 24.93 -6.94
N ARG A 219 24.48 25.46 -7.93
CA ARG A 219 24.94 25.65 -9.32
C ARG A 219 25.58 24.39 -9.89
N SER A 220 24.89 23.26 -9.74
CA SER A 220 25.39 21.97 -10.19
C SER A 220 25.53 21.91 -11.72
N SER A 221 26.23 20.88 -12.22
CA SER A 221 26.38 20.62 -13.65
C SER A 221 25.07 20.33 -14.39
N LEU A 222 23.96 20.14 -13.68
CA LEU A 222 22.63 19.93 -14.27
C LEU A 222 21.87 21.24 -14.53
N ILE A 223 22.40 22.39 -14.10
CA ILE A 223 21.83 23.70 -14.41
C ILE A 223 22.22 24.11 -15.82
N THR A 224 21.20 24.47 -16.59
CA THR A 224 21.37 25.05 -17.93
C THR A 224 21.08 26.54 -17.89
N TYR A 225 21.46 27.28 -18.92
CA TYR A 225 21.22 28.72 -19.01
C TYR A 225 20.43 29.03 -20.27
N LYS A 226 19.52 29.98 -20.16
CA LYS A 226 18.79 30.56 -21.30
C LYS A 226 18.94 32.06 -21.27
N GLU A 227 19.17 32.64 -22.43
CA GLU A 227 19.15 34.09 -22.60
C GLU A 227 17.71 34.57 -22.69
N ILE A 228 17.35 35.51 -21.83
CA ILE A 228 16.06 36.20 -21.80
C ILE A 228 16.39 37.69 -21.69
N ASP A 229 16.00 38.47 -22.69
CA ASP A 229 16.26 39.92 -22.76
C ASP A 229 17.74 40.31 -22.55
N GLY A 230 18.67 39.54 -23.11
CA GLY A 230 20.11 39.77 -22.98
C GLY A 230 20.73 39.30 -21.65
N VAL A 231 19.93 38.69 -20.76
CA VAL A 231 20.37 38.18 -19.46
C VAL A 231 20.39 36.65 -19.46
N LEU A 232 21.55 36.07 -19.13
CA LEU A 232 21.68 34.63 -18.93
C LEU A 232 21.02 34.20 -17.62
N THR A 233 19.84 33.60 -17.74
CA THR A 233 19.03 33.14 -16.62
C THR A 233 19.23 31.64 -16.39
N PRO A 234 19.50 31.18 -15.16
CA PRO A 234 19.63 29.76 -14.86
C PRO A 234 18.27 29.05 -14.94
N VAL A 235 18.27 27.85 -15.51
CA VAL A 235 17.10 27.00 -15.69
C VAL A 235 17.30 25.72 -14.89
N LYS A 236 16.36 25.44 -13.98
CA LYS A 236 16.30 24.23 -13.15
C LYS A 236 16.24 22.97 -14.04
N PRO A 237 16.82 21.84 -13.60
CA PRO A 237 16.73 20.59 -14.35
C PRO A 237 15.27 20.10 -14.48
N THR A 238 14.98 19.39 -15.57
CA THR A 238 13.66 18.77 -15.75
C THR A 238 13.55 17.47 -14.94
N ASN A 239 12.32 16.99 -14.68
CA ASN A 239 12.13 15.66 -14.07
C ASN A 239 12.78 14.55 -14.91
N LYS A 240 12.84 14.71 -16.24
CA LYS A 240 13.53 13.76 -17.13
C LYS A 240 15.03 13.73 -16.85
N MET A 241 15.67 14.89 -16.70
CA MET A 241 17.09 14.99 -16.36
C MET A 241 17.38 14.41 -14.97
N LEU A 242 16.56 14.74 -13.98
CA LEU A 242 16.71 14.16 -12.63
C LEU A 242 16.53 12.64 -12.65
N LYS A 243 15.52 12.13 -13.36
CA LYS A 243 15.33 10.68 -13.49
C LYS A 243 16.57 10.01 -14.10
N GLU A 244 17.16 10.60 -15.13
CA GLU A 244 18.37 10.06 -15.75
C GLU A 244 19.56 10.07 -14.79
N HIS A 245 19.91 11.23 -14.24
CA HIS A 245 21.15 11.43 -13.51
C HIS A 245 21.10 11.04 -12.03
N GLU A 246 19.95 11.21 -11.38
CA GLU A 246 19.77 10.90 -9.95
C GLU A 246 19.28 9.46 -9.73
N ILE A 247 18.57 8.88 -10.69
CA ILE A 247 18.01 7.53 -10.55
C ILE A 247 18.72 6.53 -11.48
N LEU A 248 18.56 6.65 -12.80
CA LEU A 248 19.00 5.59 -13.73
C LEU A 248 20.53 5.37 -13.74
N MET A 249 21.32 6.43 -13.58
CA MET A 249 22.78 6.32 -13.52
C MET A 249 23.31 5.76 -12.19
N LYS A 250 22.56 5.95 -11.09
CA LYS A 250 22.99 5.60 -9.72
C LYS A 250 22.39 4.28 -9.22
N TYR A 251 21.19 3.93 -9.68
CA TYR A 251 20.45 2.73 -9.30
C TYR A 251 20.32 1.85 -10.55
N LYS A 252 20.92 0.65 -10.54
CA LYS A 252 21.04 -0.19 -11.75
C LYS A 252 20.05 -1.37 -11.82
N GLU A 253 19.15 -1.51 -10.84
CA GLU A 253 18.34 -2.72 -10.66
C GLU A 253 16.83 -2.46 -10.60
N ARG A 254 16.00 -3.52 -10.57
CA ARG A 254 14.53 -3.36 -10.43
C ARG A 254 14.18 -2.66 -9.10
N GLY A 255 13.17 -1.78 -9.14
CA GLY A 255 12.72 -1.06 -7.94
C GLY A 255 13.45 0.27 -7.66
N MET A 256 14.24 0.78 -8.62
CA MET A 256 15.04 2.02 -8.47
C MET A 256 14.29 3.20 -7.85
N PHE A 257 13.04 3.43 -8.25
CA PHE A 257 12.24 4.54 -7.71
C PHE A 257 12.00 4.42 -6.21
N LYS A 258 11.76 3.20 -5.72
CA LYS A 258 11.50 2.92 -4.31
C LYS A 258 12.78 2.99 -3.49
N ALA A 259 13.87 2.43 -4.01
CA ALA A 259 15.19 2.54 -3.39
C ALA A 259 15.63 4.01 -3.30
N PHE A 260 15.50 4.76 -4.39
CA PHE A 260 15.77 6.20 -4.42
C PHE A 260 14.90 6.99 -3.45
N ALA A 261 13.59 6.71 -3.42
CA ALA A 261 12.69 7.35 -2.47
C ALA A 261 13.07 7.06 -1.02
N LEU A 262 13.48 5.82 -0.71
CA LEU A 262 13.93 5.42 0.62
C LEU A 262 15.21 6.17 1.01
N ASP A 263 16.22 6.14 0.15
CA ASP A 263 17.50 6.82 0.41
C ASP A 263 17.31 8.34 0.58
N LYS A 264 16.45 8.96 -0.22
CA LYS A 264 16.13 10.39 -0.07
C LYS A 264 15.28 10.70 1.16
N SER A 265 14.47 9.75 1.63
CA SER A 265 13.75 9.91 2.90
C SER A 265 14.68 9.78 4.10
N LEU A 266 15.76 9.01 3.99
CA LEU A 266 16.84 8.96 4.98
C LEU A 266 17.67 10.25 4.97
N GLU A 267 18.04 10.74 3.79
CA GLU A 267 18.84 11.97 3.65
C GLU A 267 18.05 13.24 4.01
N TYR A 268 16.76 13.28 3.67
CA TYR A 268 15.88 14.42 3.87
C TYR A 268 14.51 14.00 4.46
N PRO A 269 14.44 13.69 5.77
CA PRO A 269 13.22 13.23 6.44
C PRO A 269 11.98 14.10 6.21
N HIS A 270 12.15 15.42 6.20
CA HIS A 270 11.08 16.40 5.99
C HIS A 270 10.33 16.22 4.66
N LEU A 271 10.97 15.65 3.62
CA LEU A 271 10.30 15.37 2.35
C LEU A 271 9.23 14.29 2.49
N LEU A 272 9.52 13.24 3.29
CA LEU A 272 8.55 12.20 3.57
C LEU A 272 7.39 12.74 4.41
N GLU A 273 7.67 13.57 5.43
CA GLU A 273 6.63 14.22 6.24
C GLU A 273 5.71 15.10 5.41
N GLN A 274 6.27 15.88 4.48
CA GLN A 274 5.50 16.69 3.54
C GLN A 274 4.57 15.82 2.69
N TYR A 275 5.06 14.68 2.21
CA TYR A 275 4.25 13.78 1.39
C TYR A 275 3.17 13.05 2.21
N ILE A 276 3.48 12.64 3.44
CA ILE A 276 2.53 12.06 4.39
C ILE A 276 1.38 13.04 4.65
N SER A 277 1.71 14.30 4.97
CA SER A 277 0.72 15.35 5.23
C SER A 277 -0.22 15.55 4.03
N PHE A 278 0.32 15.44 2.82
CA PHE A 278 -0.47 15.50 1.59
C PHE A 278 -1.41 14.28 1.40
N ILE A 279 -1.01 13.08 1.80
CA ILE A 279 -1.85 11.87 1.71
C ILE A 279 -2.99 11.91 2.75
N GLU A 280 -2.71 12.48 3.92
CA GLU A 280 -3.64 12.52 5.04
C GLU A 280 -4.59 13.73 5.01
N ASP A 281 -4.35 14.73 4.17
CA ASP A 281 -5.23 15.88 4.03
C ASP A 281 -6.60 15.46 3.44
N GLU A 282 -7.66 15.65 4.23
CA GLU A 282 -9.05 15.32 3.92
C GLU A 282 -9.55 15.95 2.61
N LYS A 283 -9.02 17.11 2.21
CA LYS A 283 -9.39 17.76 0.93
C LYS A 283 -8.93 16.96 -0.28
N TYR A 284 -7.97 16.07 -0.08
CA TYR A 284 -7.42 15.20 -1.10
C TYR A 284 -7.85 13.74 -0.89
N GLN A 285 -8.67 13.40 0.12
CA GLN A 285 -9.32 12.08 0.32
C GLN A 285 -10.69 11.97 -0.35
#